data_AF-A0A926CRC0-F1
#
_entry.id   AF-A0A926CRC0-F1
#
_cell.length_a   1.000
_cell.length_b   1.000
_cell.length_c   1.000
_cell.angle_alpha   90.00
_cell.angle_beta   90.00
_cell.angle_gamma   90.00
#
_symmetry.space_group_name_H-M   'P 1'
#
loop_
_entity.id
_entity.type
_entity.pdbx_description
1 polymer ?
#
loop_
_entity_poly.entity_id
_entity_poly.type
_entity_poly.pdbx_seq_one_letter_code
_entity_poly.pdbx_strand_id
1 'polypeptide(L)'
;MRNRSQSGITLMELLVSMTLLSLLSVGMLFAMRVGLNSMGKTNEHFNRIRRVMGVERILTEQVAGFMATAGFCGSQGGPPTKFPFFQGDFQTMRFVSSYSLQEAARGYPRILEYQVIPSEDGQSVRLIVNESLYTGPLSTGARCGGVAPDPTGVLTVLWRPVTPSPQSYVLADRLARCQFSFKEETLPDKPSDFWHSHWPKEFTPAAVRIDMAPLLSDPAHIQLPPVVAPFRVTRLPLSEYSDTN
;
A
#
# COMPACT_ATOMS: atom_id res chain seq x y z
N MET A 1 85.36 13.25 16.96
CA MET A 1 84.14 12.98 17.74
C MET A 1 83.04 13.94 17.28
N ARG A 2 81.80 13.45 17.21
CA ARG A 2 80.67 13.94 16.41
C ARG A 2 80.07 15.24 16.99
N ASN A 3 80.02 16.31 16.20
CA ASN A 3 79.37 17.57 16.57
C ASN A 3 77.85 17.36 16.66
N ARG A 4 77.29 17.47 17.87
CA ARG A 4 75.83 17.46 18.09
C ARG A 4 75.33 18.89 17.95
N SER A 5 74.62 19.19 16.86
CA SER A 5 73.84 20.42 16.75
C SER A 5 72.65 20.33 17.71
N GLN A 6 72.69 21.09 18.80
CA GLN A 6 71.49 21.38 19.59
C GLN A 6 70.77 22.57 18.93
N SER A 7 69.85 22.28 18.02
CA SER A 7 68.92 23.29 17.50
C SER A 7 67.71 23.37 18.43
N GLY A 8 67.61 24.45 19.19
CA GLY A 8 66.40 24.77 19.96
C GLY A 8 65.25 25.16 19.02
N ILE A 9 64.05 24.65 19.31
CA ILE A 9 62.83 24.97 18.56
C ILE A 9 62.42 26.41 18.89
N THR A 10 62.11 27.21 17.88
CA THR A 10 61.71 28.61 18.10
C THR A 10 60.24 28.69 18.53
N LEU A 11 59.89 29.68 19.36
CA LEU A 11 58.50 29.93 19.77
C LEU A 11 57.56 30.12 18.55
N MET A 12 58.09 30.71 17.48
CA MET A 12 57.36 30.94 16.22
C MET A 12 57.04 29.62 15.50
N GLU A 13 57.97 28.66 15.48
CA GLU A 13 57.80 27.35 14.85
C GLU A 13 56.73 26.50 15.57
N LEU A 14 56.70 26.58 16.91
CA LEU A 14 55.64 25.97 17.73
C LEU A 14 54.26 26.60 17.46
N LEU A 15 54.19 27.92 17.35
CA LEU A 15 52.93 28.63 17.04
C LEU A 15 52.42 28.30 15.63
N VAL A 16 53.31 28.27 14.63
CA VAL A 16 52.95 27.89 13.26
C VAL A 16 52.48 26.43 13.20
N SER A 17 53.17 25.52 13.90
CA SER A 17 52.76 24.12 13.97
C SER A 17 51.38 23.94 14.61
N MET A 18 51.11 24.63 15.73
CA MET A 18 49.84 24.52 16.45
C MET A 18 48.66 25.14 15.70
N THR A 19 48.90 26.24 14.97
CA THR A 19 47.91 26.86 14.09
C THR A 19 47.59 25.99 12.88
N LEU A 20 48.59 25.38 12.25
CA LEU A 20 48.37 24.41 11.17
C LEU A 20 47.60 23.18 11.66
N LEU A 21 47.96 22.62 12.81
CA LEU A 21 47.32 21.42 13.35
C LEU A 21 45.86 21.68 13.74
N SER A 22 45.57 22.87 14.28
CA SER A 22 44.19 23.27 14.60
C SER A 22 43.34 23.50 13.34
N LEU A 23 43.87 24.17 12.31
CA LEU A 23 43.19 24.32 11.02
C LEU A 23 42.89 22.97 10.36
N LEU A 24 43.85 22.05 10.40
CA LEU A 24 43.71 20.71 9.82
C LEU A 24 42.63 19.90 10.55
N SER A 25 42.63 19.96 11.88
CA SER A 25 41.62 19.29 12.72
C SER A 25 40.21 19.82 12.48
N VAL A 26 40.06 21.15 12.36
CA VAL A 26 38.77 21.78 12.03
C VAL A 26 38.30 21.39 10.62
N GLY A 27 39.22 21.38 9.64
CA GLY A 27 38.93 20.93 8.29
C GLY A 27 38.41 19.49 8.25
N MET A 28 39.05 18.58 8.99
CA MET A 28 38.60 17.19 9.11
C MET A 28 37.21 17.07 9.74
N LEU A 29 36.94 17.79 10.83
CA LEU A 29 35.63 17.80 11.49
C LEU A 29 34.53 18.30 10.57
N PHE A 30 34.81 19.34 9.77
CA PHE A 30 33.84 19.89 8.83
C PHE A 30 33.55 18.91 7.68
N ALA A 31 34.60 18.30 7.11
CA ALA A 31 34.47 17.27 6.09
C ALA A 31 33.66 16.07 6.60
N MET A 32 33.93 15.61 7.83
CA MET A 32 33.18 14.52 8.46
C MET A 32 31.71 14.89 8.68
N ARG A 33 31.41 16.09 9.21
CA ARG A 33 30.01 16.54 9.38
C ARG A 33 29.26 16.59 8.06
N VAL A 34 29.89 17.13 7.00
CA VAL A 34 29.27 17.20 5.68
C VAL A 34 29.05 15.81 5.10
N GLY A 35 30.05 14.92 5.20
CA GLY A 35 29.94 13.54 4.74
C GLY A 35 28.83 12.76 5.45
N LEU A 36 28.76 12.84 6.79
CA LEU A 36 27.75 12.15 7.59
C LEU A 36 26.34 12.70 7.32
N ASN A 37 26.17 14.02 7.22
CA ASN A 37 24.88 14.63 6.90
C ASN A 37 24.41 14.27 5.49
N SER A 38 25.32 14.25 4.51
CA SER A 38 25.00 13.83 3.15
C SER A 38 24.58 12.36 3.12
N MET A 39 25.31 11.48 3.78
CA MET A 39 24.98 10.06 3.88
C MET A 39 23.62 9.83 4.56
N GLY A 40 23.32 10.57 5.63
CA GLY A 40 22.02 10.52 6.31
C GLY A 40 20.86 10.85 5.37
N LYS A 41 20.95 11.97 4.64
CA LYS A 41 19.92 12.37 3.67
C LYS A 41 19.75 11.35 2.54
N THR A 42 20.85 10.81 2.02
CA THR A 42 20.82 9.78 0.98
C THR A 42 20.17 8.49 1.48
N ASN A 43 20.47 8.06 2.70
CA ASN A 43 19.87 6.86 3.29
C ASN A 43 18.36 7.03 3.52
N GLU A 44 17.93 8.18 4.02
CA GLU A 44 16.50 8.50 4.18
C GLU A 44 15.76 8.49 2.83
N HIS A 45 16.37 9.05 1.79
CA HIS A 45 15.83 9.05 0.44
C HIS A 45 15.68 7.62 -0.09
N PHE A 46 16.73 6.79 -0.02
CA PHE A 46 16.66 5.39 -0.47
C PHE A 46 15.63 4.57 0.29
N ASN A 47 15.53 4.74 1.60
CA ASN A 47 14.53 4.04 2.41
C ASN A 47 13.10 4.44 2.00
N ARG A 48 12.88 5.70 1.62
CA ARG A 48 11.59 6.16 1.09
C ARG A 48 11.26 5.51 -0.25
N ILE A 49 12.22 5.46 -1.18
CA ILE A 49 12.04 4.81 -2.50
C ILE A 49 11.71 3.33 -2.33
N ARG A 50 12.44 2.60 -1.47
CA ARG A 50 12.17 1.17 -1.23
C ARG A 50 10.78 0.92 -0.67
N ARG A 51 10.30 1.77 0.25
CA ARG A 51 8.92 1.66 0.77
C ARG A 51 7.90 1.82 -0.35
N VAL A 52 8.06 2.85 -1.19
CA VAL A 52 7.18 3.11 -2.33
C VAL A 52 7.09 1.91 -3.28
N MET A 53 8.25 1.38 -3.72
CA MET A 53 8.27 0.20 -4.61
C MET A 53 7.68 -1.05 -3.93
N GLY A 54 7.87 -1.18 -2.61
CA GLY A 54 7.27 -2.26 -1.82
C GLY A 54 5.75 -2.21 -1.83
N VAL A 55 5.16 -1.03 -1.67
CA VAL A 55 3.70 -0.83 -1.68
C VAL A 55 3.10 -1.16 -3.04
N GLU A 56 3.66 -0.62 -4.12
CA GLU A 56 3.19 -0.93 -5.48
C GLU A 56 3.22 -2.44 -5.76
N ARG A 57 4.33 -3.10 -5.42
CA ARG A 57 4.48 -4.54 -5.58
C ARG A 57 3.43 -5.30 -4.77
N ILE A 58 3.26 -4.97 -3.49
CA ILE A 58 2.26 -5.60 -2.61
C ILE A 58 0.86 -5.47 -3.20
N LEU A 59 0.45 -4.25 -3.59
CA LEU A 59 -0.87 -3.98 -4.14
C LEU A 59 -1.08 -4.78 -5.44
N THR A 60 -0.08 -4.78 -6.31
CA THR A 60 -0.14 -5.51 -7.59
C THR A 60 -0.26 -7.02 -7.37
N GLU A 61 0.54 -7.60 -6.47
CA GLU A 61 0.51 -9.04 -6.19
C GLU A 61 -0.78 -9.46 -5.47
N GLN A 62 -1.30 -8.65 -4.55
CA GLN A 62 -2.57 -8.92 -3.88
C GLN A 62 -3.76 -8.87 -4.83
N VAL A 63 -3.79 -7.88 -5.74
CA VAL A 63 -4.81 -7.81 -6.79
C VAL A 63 -4.64 -8.93 -7.82
N ALA A 64 -3.41 -9.26 -8.22
CA ALA A 64 -3.15 -10.37 -9.13
C ALA A 64 -3.56 -11.74 -8.53
N GLY A 65 -3.42 -11.89 -7.22
CA GLY A 65 -3.86 -13.06 -6.46
C GLY A 65 -5.37 -13.11 -6.18
N PHE A 66 -6.16 -12.18 -6.73
CA PHE A 66 -7.62 -12.12 -6.55
C PHE A 66 -8.30 -13.46 -6.82
N MET A 67 -9.22 -13.83 -5.91
CA MET A 67 -10.04 -15.02 -6.01
C MET A 67 -11.50 -14.61 -6.10
N ALA A 68 -12.10 -14.89 -7.26
CA ALA A 68 -13.52 -14.71 -7.52
C ALA A 68 -14.32 -15.72 -6.67
N THR A 69 -14.80 -15.28 -5.52
CA THR A 69 -15.49 -16.13 -4.53
C THR A 69 -16.88 -15.61 -4.23
N ALA A 70 -17.79 -16.52 -3.89
CA ALA A 70 -19.06 -16.15 -3.31
C ALA A 70 -18.90 -15.93 -1.81
N GLY A 71 -19.70 -15.01 -1.27
CA GLY A 71 -19.92 -14.82 0.14
C GLY A 71 -21.35 -15.15 0.54
N PHE A 72 -21.54 -15.42 1.83
CA PHE A 72 -22.86 -15.58 2.42
C PHE A 72 -23.19 -14.42 3.34
N CYS A 73 -24.37 -13.83 3.18
CA CYS A 73 -24.89 -12.81 4.09
C CYS A 73 -26.13 -13.37 4.79
N GLY A 74 -26.13 -13.38 6.12
CA GLY A 74 -27.31 -13.75 6.89
C GLY A 74 -28.23 -12.56 7.08
N SER A 75 -29.51 -12.71 6.76
CA SER A 75 -30.55 -11.89 7.38
C SER A 75 -30.90 -12.52 8.74
N GLN A 76 -31.27 -11.72 9.73
CA GLN A 76 -31.68 -12.26 11.03
C GLN A 76 -32.90 -13.19 10.82
N GLY A 77 -32.68 -14.51 10.96
CA GLY A 77 -33.74 -15.53 10.90
C GLY A 77 -34.05 -16.13 9.51
N GLY A 78 -33.31 -15.78 8.45
CA GLY A 78 -33.49 -16.34 7.09
C GLY A 78 -32.31 -17.18 6.60
N PRO A 79 -32.49 -17.98 5.53
CA PRO A 79 -31.37 -18.69 4.89
C PRO A 79 -30.35 -17.68 4.35
N PRO A 80 -29.04 -17.95 4.47
CA PRO A 80 -28.00 -17.03 4.02
C PRO A 80 -28.08 -16.79 2.51
N THR A 81 -28.13 -15.52 2.11
CA THR A 81 -28.10 -15.13 0.70
C THR A 81 -26.68 -15.22 0.17
N LYS A 82 -26.50 -15.92 -0.96
CA LYS A 82 -25.22 -16.01 -1.68
C LYS A 82 -25.06 -14.78 -2.56
N PHE A 83 -23.87 -14.18 -2.55
CA PHE A 83 -23.56 -13.00 -3.36
C PHE A 83 -22.08 -13.02 -3.80
N PRO A 84 -21.68 -12.30 -4.86
CA PRO A 84 -20.28 -12.18 -5.26
C PRO A 84 -19.50 -11.35 -4.22
N PHE A 85 -18.45 -11.91 -3.63
CA PHE A 85 -17.71 -11.24 -2.56
C PHE A 85 -16.68 -10.27 -3.13
N PHE A 86 -17.16 -9.07 -3.48
CA PHE A 86 -16.33 -7.93 -3.87
C PHE A 86 -16.99 -6.63 -3.43
N GLN A 87 -16.22 -5.74 -2.81
CA GLN A 87 -16.63 -4.36 -2.54
C GLN A 87 -15.60 -3.42 -3.17
N GLY A 88 -16.06 -2.51 -4.01
CA GLY A 88 -15.25 -1.41 -4.54
C GLY A 88 -15.91 -0.08 -4.27
N ASP A 89 -15.29 0.73 -3.41
CA ASP A 89 -15.68 2.12 -3.14
C ASP A 89 -14.44 3.02 -3.20
N PHE A 90 -14.62 4.32 -3.23
CA PHE A 90 -13.57 5.31 -3.44
C PHE A 90 -12.49 5.28 -2.34
N GLN A 91 -12.84 4.85 -1.13
CA GLN A 91 -11.93 4.75 0.02
C GLN A 91 -11.80 3.34 0.60
N THR A 92 -12.54 2.37 0.06
CA THR A 92 -12.64 1.02 0.63
C THR A 92 -12.63 -0.01 -0.49
N MET A 93 -11.84 -1.06 -0.32
CA MET A 93 -11.84 -2.18 -1.26
C MET A 93 -11.75 -3.49 -0.48
N ARG A 94 -12.64 -4.45 -0.77
CA ARG A 94 -12.69 -5.75 -0.09
C ARG A 94 -12.79 -6.88 -1.09
N PHE A 95 -11.92 -7.87 -0.97
CA PHE A 95 -11.92 -9.07 -1.79
C PHE A 95 -11.12 -10.20 -1.14
N VAL A 96 -11.18 -11.40 -1.72
CA VAL A 96 -10.33 -12.53 -1.31
C VAL A 96 -9.11 -12.59 -2.21
N SER A 97 -7.93 -12.75 -1.63
CA SER A 97 -6.68 -12.97 -2.36
C SER A 97 -5.99 -14.24 -1.88
N SER A 98 -5.32 -14.93 -2.80
CA SER A 98 -4.36 -16.00 -2.52
C SER A 98 -3.00 -15.49 -2.06
N TYR A 99 -2.78 -14.17 -2.10
CA TYR A 99 -1.55 -13.53 -1.65
C TYR A 99 -1.77 -12.81 -0.31
N SER A 100 -0.88 -13.04 0.65
CA SER A 100 -0.86 -12.36 1.95
C SER A 100 0.45 -11.61 2.20
N LEU A 101 0.45 -10.63 3.08
CA LEU A 101 1.65 -9.89 3.44
C LEU A 101 2.67 -10.74 4.20
N GLN A 102 2.20 -11.69 5.02
CA GLN A 102 3.05 -12.51 5.87
C GLN A 102 3.66 -13.69 5.10
N GLU A 103 2.86 -14.37 4.27
CA GLU A 103 3.22 -15.66 3.67
C GLU A 103 3.32 -15.59 2.13
N ALA A 104 3.15 -14.39 1.55
CA ALA A 104 3.12 -14.16 0.11
C ALA A 104 2.15 -15.13 -0.59
N ALA A 105 2.53 -15.66 -1.75
CA ALA A 105 1.74 -16.64 -2.53
C ALA A 105 1.76 -18.07 -1.95
N ARG A 106 2.45 -18.33 -0.83
CA ARG A 106 2.50 -19.66 -0.19
C ARG A 106 1.48 -19.80 0.95
N GLY A 107 0.88 -18.69 1.37
CA GLY A 107 -0.07 -18.65 2.47
C GLY A 107 -1.46 -19.18 2.10
N TYR A 108 -2.29 -19.28 3.12
CA TYR A 108 -3.71 -19.51 2.92
C TYR A 108 -4.38 -18.25 2.34
N PRO A 109 -5.44 -18.41 1.52
CA PRO A 109 -6.23 -17.29 1.05
C PRO A 109 -6.70 -16.39 2.20
N ARG A 110 -6.64 -15.08 1.98
CA ARG A 110 -7.04 -14.07 2.96
C ARG A 110 -8.16 -13.20 2.38
N ILE A 111 -9.11 -12.84 3.24
CA ILE A 111 -9.99 -11.70 3.02
C ILE A 111 -9.15 -10.45 3.28
N LEU A 112 -8.96 -9.64 2.25
CA LEU A 112 -8.30 -8.36 2.30
C LEU A 112 -9.34 -7.25 2.44
N GLU A 113 -9.20 -6.40 3.46
CA GLU A 113 -10.02 -5.20 3.63
C GLU A 113 -9.11 -3.97 3.61
N TYR A 114 -9.04 -3.32 2.44
CA TYR A 114 -8.35 -2.05 2.29
C TYR A 114 -9.23 -0.91 2.74
N GLN A 115 -8.65 0.02 3.47
CA GLN A 115 -9.32 1.23 3.91
C GLN A 115 -8.35 2.41 3.89
N VAL A 116 -8.81 3.53 3.36
CA VAL A 116 -8.16 4.83 3.54
C VAL A 116 -8.68 5.43 4.84
N ILE A 117 -7.79 5.72 5.77
CA ILE A 117 -8.11 6.33 7.07
C ILE A 117 -7.31 7.61 7.28
N PRO A 118 -7.79 8.57 8.09
CA PRO A 118 -6.97 9.69 8.52
C PRO A 118 -5.75 9.19 9.32
N SER A 119 -4.63 9.89 9.14
CA SER A 119 -3.44 9.74 9.97
C SER A 119 -3.68 10.36 11.35
N GLU A 120 -2.80 10.07 12.32
CA GLU A 120 -2.93 10.56 13.71
C GLU A 120 -2.92 12.09 13.78
N ASP A 121 -2.15 12.73 12.90
CA ASP A 121 -2.03 14.20 12.83
C ASP A 121 -3.26 14.87 12.17
N GLY A 122 -4.19 14.09 11.60
CA GLY A 122 -5.39 14.58 10.91
C GLY A 122 -5.14 15.32 9.58
N GLN A 123 -3.89 15.67 9.26
CA GLN A 123 -3.51 16.42 8.05
C GLN A 123 -3.18 15.52 6.85
N SER A 124 -3.08 14.22 7.05
CA SER A 124 -2.80 13.24 6.00
C SER A 124 -3.70 12.03 6.11
N VAL A 125 -3.71 11.23 5.05
CA VAL A 125 -4.34 9.91 5.02
C VAL A 125 -3.29 8.81 4.96
N ARG A 126 -3.67 7.63 5.43
CA ARG A 126 -2.91 6.40 5.34
C ARG A 126 -3.76 5.30 4.72
N LEU A 127 -3.12 4.47 3.92
CA LEU A 127 -3.72 3.27 3.34
C LEU A 127 -3.40 2.10 4.26
N ILE A 128 -4.44 1.49 4.83
CA ILE A 128 -4.31 0.28 5.61
C ILE A 128 -4.91 -0.92 4.88
N VAL A 129 -4.44 -2.12 5.25
CA VAL A 129 -5.08 -3.38 4.87
C VAL A 129 -5.22 -4.28 6.10
N ASN A 130 -6.42 -4.84 6.27
CA ASN A 130 -6.66 -5.92 7.23
C ASN A 130 -6.63 -7.25 6.48
N GLU A 131 -5.89 -8.22 7.00
CA GLU A 131 -5.89 -9.59 6.50
C GLU A 131 -6.58 -10.51 7.50
N SER A 132 -7.63 -11.22 7.05
CA SER A 132 -8.27 -12.28 7.83
C SER A 132 -8.31 -13.57 7.03
N LEU A 133 -8.22 -14.71 7.71
CA LEU A 133 -8.21 -16.02 7.03
C LEU A 133 -9.51 -16.24 6.27
N TYR A 134 -9.42 -16.63 4.98
CA TYR A 134 -10.56 -17.09 4.21
C TYR A 134 -10.69 -18.60 4.35
N THR A 135 -11.72 -19.06 5.08
CA THR A 135 -12.02 -20.49 5.26
C THR A 135 -13.21 -20.96 4.42
N GLY A 136 -13.57 -20.19 3.39
CA GLY A 136 -14.72 -20.44 2.52
C GLY A 136 -15.83 -19.40 2.64
N PRO A 137 -16.92 -19.54 1.86
CA PRO A 137 -17.97 -18.51 1.74
C PRO A 137 -18.69 -18.12 3.05
N LEU A 138 -18.65 -18.96 4.09
CA LEU A 138 -19.23 -18.61 5.39
C LEU A 138 -18.37 -17.59 6.16
N SER A 139 -17.05 -17.61 5.98
CA SER A 139 -16.12 -16.69 6.64
C SER A 139 -16.31 -15.23 6.24
N THR A 140 -16.95 -14.99 5.09
CA THR A 140 -17.25 -13.64 4.60
C THR A 140 -18.45 -13.00 5.29
N GLY A 141 -19.33 -13.80 5.92
CA GLY A 141 -20.61 -13.33 6.46
C GLY A 141 -20.45 -12.33 7.60
N ALA A 142 -19.37 -12.42 8.37
CA ALA A 142 -19.02 -11.44 9.39
C ALA A 142 -18.79 -10.03 8.83
N ARG A 143 -18.53 -9.90 7.52
CA ARG A 143 -18.30 -8.60 6.83
C ARG A 143 -19.57 -8.02 6.24
N CYS A 144 -20.66 -8.79 6.26
CA CYS A 144 -21.98 -8.35 5.83
C CYS A 144 -22.81 -7.88 7.03
N GLY A 145 -23.48 -6.75 6.87
CA GLY A 145 -24.50 -6.22 7.79
C GLY A 145 -25.93 -6.62 7.40
N GLY A 146 -26.14 -7.09 6.17
CA GLY A 146 -27.43 -7.49 5.63
C GLY A 146 -27.48 -7.32 4.11
N VAL A 147 -28.66 -7.55 3.53
CA VAL A 147 -28.94 -7.22 2.13
C VAL A 147 -30.11 -6.25 2.14
N ALA A 148 -30.00 -5.15 1.40
CA ALA A 148 -31.06 -4.16 1.30
C ALA A 148 -31.22 -3.68 -0.16
N PRO A 149 -32.45 -3.34 -0.59
CA PRO A 149 -32.65 -2.76 -1.89
C PRO A 149 -31.97 -1.38 -1.96
N ASP A 150 -31.24 -1.14 -3.04
CA ASP A 150 -30.74 0.18 -3.39
C ASP A 150 -31.89 1.10 -3.87
N PRO A 151 -31.63 2.39 -4.15
CA PRO A 151 -32.67 3.30 -4.66
C PRO A 151 -33.32 2.86 -5.97
N THR A 152 -32.73 1.91 -6.70
CA THR A 152 -33.27 1.33 -7.94
C THR A 152 -34.08 0.04 -7.71
N GLY A 153 -34.14 -0.43 -6.46
CA GLY A 153 -34.85 -1.65 -6.06
C GLY A 153 -34.02 -2.93 -6.20
N VAL A 154 -32.74 -2.84 -6.61
CA VAL A 154 -31.84 -3.99 -6.72
C VAL A 154 -31.30 -4.33 -5.34
N LEU A 155 -31.33 -5.62 -4.96
CA LEU A 155 -30.79 -6.07 -3.69
C LEU A 155 -29.27 -5.96 -3.67
N THR A 156 -28.74 -5.14 -2.77
CA THR A 156 -27.31 -4.92 -2.60
C THR A 156 -26.84 -5.33 -1.21
N VAL A 157 -25.57 -5.72 -1.13
CA VAL A 157 -24.94 -6.13 0.12
C VAL A 157 -24.62 -4.90 0.95
N LEU A 158 -25.16 -4.84 2.17
CA LEU A 158 -24.77 -3.85 3.15
C LEU A 158 -23.47 -4.31 3.81
N TRP A 159 -22.39 -3.62 3.50
CA TRP A 159 -21.07 -3.93 4.03
C TRP A 159 -20.88 -3.35 5.43
N ARG A 160 -20.31 -4.13 6.36
CA ARG A 160 -19.85 -3.58 7.63
C ARG A 160 -18.63 -2.69 7.41
N PRO A 161 -18.49 -1.58 8.16
CA PRO A 161 -17.35 -0.68 8.03
C PRO A 161 -16.06 -1.42 8.35
N VAL A 162 -15.01 -1.13 7.58
CA VAL A 162 -13.66 -1.63 7.86
C VAL A 162 -13.12 -0.80 9.03
N THR A 163 -12.82 -1.47 10.14
CA THR A 163 -12.24 -0.83 11.32
C THR A 163 -10.76 -1.18 11.42
N PRO A 164 -9.88 -0.20 11.68
CA PRO A 164 -8.49 -0.47 11.99
C PRO A 164 -8.37 -1.33 13.25
N SER A 165 -7.41 -2.24 13.24
CA SER A 165 -7.08 -3.14 14.34
C SER A 165 -5.57 -3.10 14.60
N PRO A 166 -5.09 -3.58 15.76
CA PRO A 166 -3.65 -3.72 15.99
C PRO A 166 -2.92 -4.63 14.97
N GLN A 167 -3.66 -5.50 14.28
CA GLN A 167 -3.16 -6.39 13.24
C GLN A 167 -3.22 -5.78 11.83
N SER A 168 -3.73 -4.55 11.70
CA SER A 168 -3.80 -3.85 10.43
C SER A 168 -2.40 -3.44 9.96
N TYR A 169 -2.14 -3.66 8.68
CA TYR A 169 -0.90 -3.22 8.05
C TYR A 169 -1.06 -1.82 7.48
N VAL A 170 -0.16 -0.91 7.84
CA VAL A 170 -0.04 0.41 7.19
C VAL A 170 0.83 0.23 5.95
N LEU A 171 0.22 0.27 4.77
CA LEU A 171 0.95 0.14 3.51
C LEU A 171 1.61 1.47 3.15
N ALA A 172 0.84 2.55 3.19
CA ALA A 172 1.33 3.89 2.90
C ALA A 172 0.78 4.87 3.95
N ASP A 173 1.58 5.87 4.29
CA ASP A 173 1.26 6.91 5.28
C ASP A 173 1.74 8.27 4.76
N ARG A 174 1.26 9.35 5.40
CA ARG A 174 1.55 10.74 5.03
C ARG A 174 1.17 11.07 3.59
N LEU A 175 0.01 10.58 3.15
CA LEU A 175 -0.55 10.88 1.84
C LEU A 175 -1.45 12.11 1.93
N ALA A 176 -1.40 12.99 0.92
CA ALA A 176 -2.40 14.02 0.70
C ALA A 176 -3.74 13.40 0.27
N ARG A 177 -3.67 12.35 -0.56
CA ARG A 177 -4.85 11.62 -1.04
C ARG A 177 -4.51 10.16 -1.32
N CYS A 178 -5.50 9.30 -1.14
CA CYS A 178 -5.51 7.92 -1.59
C CYS A 178 -6.94 7.59 -2.03
N GLN A 179 -7.11 7.11 -3.25
CA GLN A 179 -8.45 6.81 -3.80
C GLN A 179 -8.42 5.61 -4.74
N PHE A 180 -9.52 4.86 -4.73
CA PHE A 180 -9.73 3.73 -5.61
C PHE A 180 -10.66 4.12 -6.77
N SER A 181 -10.39 3.52 -7.92
CA SER A 181 -11.26 3.59 -9.09
C SER A 181 -11.22 2.27 -9.83
N PHE A 182 -12.34 1.87 -10.41
CA PHE A 182 -12.55 0.53 -10.95
C PHE A 182 -12.90 0.60 -12.42
N LYS A 183 -12.18 -0.17 -13.24
CA LYS A 183 -12.38 -0.22 -14.69
C LYS A 183 -13.43 -1.27 -15.03
N GLU A 184 -14.35 -0.88 -15.89
CA GLU A 184 -15.30 -1.81 -16.47
C GLU A 184 -14.69 -2.63 -17.61
N GLU A 185 -15.06 -3.90 -17.67
CA GLU A 185 -14.63 -4.78 -18.74
C GLU A 185 -15.11 -4.25 -20.09
N THR A 186 -14.16 -4.16 -21.00
CA THR A 186 -14.36 -3.69 -22.36
C THR A 186 -14.74 -4.90 -23.21
N LEU A 187 -15.95 -4.91 -23.77
CA LEU A 187 -16.25 -5.82 -24.89
C LEU A 187 -15.34 -5.44 -26.07
N PRO A 188 -14.85 -6.41 -26.88
CA PRO A 188 -13.93 -6.15 -27.98
C PRO A 188 -14.41 -5.04 -28.94
N ASP A 189 -15.73 -4.96 -29.15
CA ASP A 189 -16.36 -4.01 -30.07
C ASP A 189 -16.67 -2.64 -29.44
N LYS A 190 -16.49 -2.49 -28.13
CA LYS A 190 -16.76 -1.23 -27.41
C LYS A 190 -15.71 -0.97 -26.33
N PRO A 191 -14.54 -0.40 -26.69
CA PRO A 191 -13.57 0.13 -25.72
C PRO A 191 -14.25 1.06 -24.73
N SER A 192 -14.28 0.62 -23.48
CA SER A 192 -14.79 1.37 -22.35
C SER A 192 -13.58 1.74 -21.48
N ASP A 193 -13.14 2.99 -21.58
CA ASP A 193 -12.13 3.56 -20.68
C ASP A 193 -12.76 4.23 -19.44
N PHE A 194 -14.00 3.85 -19.12
CA PHE A 194 -14.73 4.38 -17.99
C PHE A 194 -14.24 3.77 -16.68
N TRP A 195 -13.79 4.66 -15.79
CA TRP A 195 -13.40 4.35 -14.41
C TRP A 195 -14.49 4.82 -13.47
N HIS A 196 -14.97 3.91 -12.63
CA HIS A 196 -16.02 4.18 -11.64
C HIS A 196 -15.40 4.34 -10.25
N SER A 197 -15.85 5.32 -9.46
CA SER A 197 -15.41 5.50 -8.06
C SER A 197 -16.07 4.52 -7.10
N HIS A 198 -17.26 4.03 -7.45
CA HIS A 198 -18.02 3.03 -6.73
C HIS A 198 -18.38 1.90 -7.70
N TRP A 199 -18.31 0.66 -7.24
CA TRP A 199 -18.55 -0.53 -8.05
C TRP A 199 -19.79 -1.29 -7.55
N PRO A 200 -20.99 -0.98 -8.08
CA PRO A 200 -22.24 -1.57 -7.62
C PRO A 200 -22.58 -2.91 -8.31
N LYS A 201 -21.75 -3.35 -9.26
CA LYS A 201 -22.07 -4.45 -10.19
C LYS A 201 -21.73 -5.80 -9.58
N GLU A 202 -22.50 -6.83 -9.95
CA GLU A 202 -22.31 -8.20 -9.47
C GLU A 202 -21.05 -8.89 -10.04
N PHE A 203 -20.55 -8.42 -11.18
CA PHE A 203 -19.31 -8.93 -11.76
C PHE A 203 -18.09 -8.16 -11.23
N THR A 204 -16.94 -8.81 -11.21
CA THR A 204 -15.67 -8.20 -10.80
C THR A 204 -15.24 -7.14 -11.83
N PRO A 205 -14.72 -5.97 -11.41
CA PRO A 205 -14.15 -5.01 -12.36
C PRO A 205 -12.94 -5.61 -13.08
N ALA A 206 -12.64 -5.12 -14.29
CA ALA A 206 -11.50 -5.60 -15.06
C ALA A 206 -10.15 -5.18 -14.43
N ALA A 207 -10.11 -4.00 -13.80
CA ALA A 207 -8.92 -3.50 -13.12
C ALA A 207 -9.30 -2.54 -11.98
N VAL A 208 -8.36 -2.34 -11.05
CA VAL A 208 -8.38 -1.24 -10.09
C VAL A 208 -7.23 -0.29 -10.39
N ARG A 209 -7.49 1.00 -10.22
CA ARG A 209 -6.50 2.07 -10.19
C ARG A 209 -6.52 2.70 -8.81
N ILE A 210 -5.34 2.73 -8.18
CA ILE A 210 -5.09 3.27 -6.85
C ILE A 210 -4.23 4.51 -7.02
N ASP A 211 -4.85 5.69 -6.89
CA ASP A 211 -4.16 6.98 -6.99
C ASP A 211 -3.73 7.41 -5.58
N MET A 212 -2.42 7.55 -5.37
CA MET A 212 -1.80 7.96 -4.13
C MET A 212 -0.95 9.20 -4.40
N ALA A 213 -1.18 10.28 -3.66
CA ALA A 213 -0.31 11.46 -3.71
C ALA A 213 0.30 11.72 -2.32
N PRO A 214 1.61 11.98 -2.22
CA PRO A 214 2.26 12.30 -0.95
C PRO A 214 1.83 13.68 -0.43
N LEU A 215 1.78 13.87 0.89
CA LEU A 215 1.43 15.16 1.51
C LEU A 215 2.44 16.25 1.16
N LEU A 216 3.73 15.91 1.23
CA LEU A 216 4.83 16.79 0.83
C LEU A 216 5.21 16.46 -0.61
N SER A 217 4.70 17.27 -1.53
CA SER A 217 5.05 17.24 -2.95
C SER A 217 6.21 18.22 -3.19
N ASP A 218 7.44 17.72 -3.15
CA ASP A 218 8.64 18.48 -3.54
C ASP A 218 9.09 17.98 -4.92
N PRO A 219 9.43 18.84 -5.89
CA PRO A 219 9.94 18.42 -7.20
C PRO A 219 11.20 17.53 -7.13
N ALA A 220 11.93 17.50 -6.01
CA ALA A 220 13.00 16.53 -5.76
C ALA A 220 12.52 15.16 -5.23
N HIS A 221 11.23 15.02 -4.92
CA HIS A 221 10.62 13.79 -4.42
C HIS A 221 9.93 13.03 -5.56
N ILE A 222 10.11 11.71 -5.58
CA ILE A 222 9.50 10.81 -6.56
C ILE A 222 7.98 10.88 -6.43
N GLN A 223 7.30 11.25 -7.51
CA GLN A 223 5.85 11.15 -7.61
C GLN A 223 5.47 9.67 -7.67
N LEU A 224 4.50 9.28 -6.85
CA LEU A 224 3.91 7.95 -6.89
C LEU A 224 3.03 7.85 -8.14
N PRO A 225 3.41 7.06 -9.17
CA PRO A 225 2.47 6.79 -10.24
C PRO A 225 1.26 6.05 -9.66
N PRO A 226 0.05 6.25 -10.22
CA PRO A 226 -1.10 5.48 -9.82
C PRO A 226 -0.85 4.00 -10.10
N VAL A 227 -1.12 3.14 -9.12
CA VAL A 227 -1.00 1.69 -9.29
C VAL A 227 -2.20 1.21 -10.06
N VAL A 228 -1.98 0.61 -11.24
CA VAL A 228 -3.04 0.01 -12.05
C VAL A 228 -2.83 -1.50 -12.10
N ALA A 229 -3.77 -2.24 -11.51
CA ALA A 229 -3.67 -3.69 -11.41
C ALA A 229 -4.94 -4.36 -11.97
N PRO A 230 -4.81 -5.34 -12.88
CA PRO A 230 -5.95 -6.06 -13.43
C PRO A 230 -6.45 -7.12 -12.43
N PHE A 231 -7.76 -7.26 -12.31
CA PHE A 231 -8.34 -8.44 -11.65
C PHE A 231 -8.40 -9.58 -12.65
N ARG A 232 -7.74 -10.69 -12.33
CA ARG A 232 -7.77 -11.88 -13.19
C ARG A 232 -8.88 -12.81 -12.71
N VAL A 233 -10.02 -12.77 -13.40
CA VAL A 233 -11.16 -13.65 -13.11
C VAL A 233 -10.96 -14.96 -13.87
N THR A 234 -10.61 -16.03 -13.16
CA THR A 234 -10.51 -17.38 -13.75
C THR A 234 -11.81 -18.17 -13.63
N ARG A 235 -12.76 -17.72 -12.80
CA ARG A 235 -14.03 -18.39 -12.52
C ARG A 235 -15.12 -17.39 -12.16
N LEU A 236 -16.36 -17.62 -12.60
CA LEU A 236 -17.52 -16.84 -12.14
C LEU A 236 -17.93 -17.28 -10.72
N PRO A 237 -18.03 -16.35 -9.73
CA PRO A 237 -18.28 -16.69 -8.32
C PRO A 237 -19.55 -17.52 -8.05
N LEU A 238 -20.57 -17.38 -8.90
CA LEU A 238 -21.88 -17.98 -8.71
C LEU A 238 -22.14 -19.19 -9.60
N SER A 239 -21.24 -19.53 -10.54
CA SER A 239 -21.46 -20.66 -11.44
C SER A 239 -21.24 -22.00 -10.74
N GLU A 240 -22.18 -22.92 -10.94
CA GLU A 240 -21.95 -24.34 -10.66
C GLU A 240 -20.97 -24.89 -11.69
N TYR A 241 -20.06 -25.75 -11.24
CA TYR A 241 -19.10 -26.41 -12.10
C TYR A 241 -19.83 -27.51 -12.87
N SER A 242 -20.11 -27.31 -14.15
CA SER A 242 -20.55 -28.38 -15.04
C SER A 242 -19.39 -28.77 -15.94
N ASP A 243 -18.87 -29.98 -15.76
CA ASP A 243 -18.09 -30.66 -16.79
C ASP A 243 -19.03 -31.01 -17.95
N THR A 244 -19.29 -30.07 -18.85
CA THR A 244 -19.88 -30.41 -20.14
C THR A 244 -18.76 -30.90 -21.04
N ASN A 245 -18.66 -32.23 -21.15
CA ASN A 245 -17.98 -32.93 -22.24
C ASN A 245 -18.53 -32.52 -23.60
#